data_AF-A0A4V1S7P0-F1
#
_entry.id   AF-A0A4V1S7P0-F1
#
_cell.length_a   1.000
_cell.length_b   1.000
_cell.length_c   1.000
_cell.angle_alpha   90.00
_cell.angle_beta   90.00
_cell.angle_gamma   90.00
#
_symmetry.space_group_name_H-M   'P 1'
#
loop_
_entity.id
_entity.type
_entity.pdbx_description
1 polymer ?
#
loop_
_entity_poly.entity_id
_entity_poly.type
_entity_poly.pdbx_seq_one_letter_code
_entity_poly.pdbx_strand_id
1 'polypeptide(L)'
;MTEEEFVSSYEQIFEERGGVTPSDPLEFHLYHLAEYWGRLVGFSRVWPDSPGAFVKGGPGDGIRVANRFAAGVIEDSPAISEAWQTYVRLADVVLNEPTVSVIDVEAASEALDRCRAILKAAGPVAPRPLVSQSPFIP
;
A
#
# COMPACT_ATOMS: atom_id res chain seq x y z
N MET A 1 -4.76 18.49 -14.94
CA MET A 1 -3.95 17.26 -14.78
C MET A 1 -4.77 16.09 -15.23
N THR A 2 -4.32 15.45 -16.29
CA THR A 2 -4.90 14.20 -16.79
C THR A 2 -4.34 13.00 -16.01
N GLU A 3 -5.02 11.86 -16.08
CA GLU A 3 -4.60 10.61 -15.42
C GLU A 3 -3.19 10.17 -15.88
N GLU A 4 -2.85 10.40 -17.15
CA GLU A 4 -1.51 10.15 -17.72
C GLU A 4 -0.41 11.05 -17.12
N GLU A 5 -0.69 12.34 -16.88
CA GLU A 5 0.28 13.24 -16.22
C GLU A 5 0.55 12.84 -14.76
N PHE A 6 -0.46 12.30 -14.07
CA PHE A 6 -0.30 11.79 -12.72
C PHE A 6 0.53 10.50 -12.69
N VAL A 7 0.35 9.60 -13.67
CA VAL A 7 1.13 8.36 -13.83
C VAL A 7 2.59 8.67 -14.15
N SER A 8 2.88 9.62 -15.04
CA SER A 8 4.25 10.05 -15.38
C SER A 8 5.00 10.67 -14.18
N SER A 9 4.33 11.54 -13.43
CA SER A 9 4.87 12.12 -12.19
C SER A 9 5.09 11.05 -11.12
N TYR A 10 4.25 10.01 -11.11
CA TYR A 10 4.33 8.86 -10.22
C TYR A 10 5.56 8.00 -10.53
N GLU A 11 5.71 7.54 -11.78
CA GLU A 11 6.82 6.69 -12.21
C GLU A 11 8.19 7.34 -11.94
N GLN A 12 8.27 8.66 -12.09
CA GLN A 12 9.48 9.44 -11.80
C GLN A 12 9.84 9.45 -10.30
N ILE A 13 8.85 9.60 -9.41
CA ILE A 13 9.04 9.49 -7.95
C ILE A 13 9.49 8.05 -7.57
N PHE A 14 9.09 7.04 -8.35
CA PHE A 14 9.45 5.64 -8.13
C PHE A 14 10.87 5.27 -8.55
N GLU A 15 11.30 5.72 -9.73
CA GLU A 15 12.68 5.53 -10.20
C GLU A 15 13.68 6.21 -9.25
N GLU A 16 13.32 7.37 -8.71
CA GLU A 16 14.24 8.16 -7.88
C GLU A 16 14.29 7.75 -6.40
N ARG A 17 13.28 7.04 -5.86
CA ARG A 17 13.15 6.83 -4.40
C ARG A 17 12.94 5.41 -3.89
N GLY A 18 12.84 4.39 -4.74
CA GLY A 18 12.79 3.02 -4.19
C GLY A 18 12.27 1.88 -5.05
N GLY A 19 11.97 2.07 -6.34
CA GLY A 19 11.88 0.96 -7.30
C GLY A 19 10.76 -0.05 -7.05
N VAL A 20 9.55 0.40 -6.74
CA VAL A 20 8.33 -0.43 -6.78
C VAL A 20 7.54 -0.05 -8.03
N THR A 21 7.27 -1.02 -8.89
CA THR A 21 6.48 -0.86 -10.11
C THR A 21 5.16 -1.60 -9.98
N PRO A 22 4.08 -1.16 -10.66
CA PRO A 22 2.82 -1.92 -10.70
C PRO A 22 2.94 -3.33 -11.31
N SER A 23 4.09 -3.68 -11.91
CA SER A 23 4.35 -5.04 -12.40
C SER A 23 4.93 -5.98 -11.34
N ASP A 24 5.27 -5.48 -10.15
CA ASP A 24 5.89 -6.31 -9.12
C ASP A 24 4.89 -7.28 -8.46
N PRO A 25 5.37 -8.42 -7.92
CA PRO A 25 4.49 -9.37 -7.23
C PRO A 25 3.81 -8.75 -6.01
N LEU A 26 2.58 -9.18 -5.68
CA LEU A 26 1.84 -8.71 -4.50
C LEU A 26 2.67 -8.77 -3.20
N GLU A 27 3.45 -9.84 -3.01
CA GLU A 27 4.32 -9.98 -1.83
C GLU A 27 5.35 -8.85 -1.73
N PHE A 28 5.89 -8.38 -2.86
CA PHE A 28 6.80 -7.25 -2.93
C PHE A 28 6.11 -5.95 -2.50
N HIS A 29 4.89 -5.70 -2.98
CA HIS A 29 4.10 -4.54 -2.56
C HIS A 29 3.75 -4.59 -1.07
N LEU A 30 3.36 -5.75 -0.54
CA LEU A 30 3.06 -5.93 0.88
C LEU A 30 4.30 -5.76 1.77
N TYR A 31 5.48 -6.19 1.29
CA TYR A 31 6.76 -5.94 1.96
C TYR A 31 7.06 -4.45 2.04
N HIS A 32 6.97 -3.72 0.90
CA HIS A 32 7.24 -2.29 0.88
C HIS A 32 6.21 -1.48 1.68
N LEU A 33 4.94 -1.89 1.67
CA LEU A 33 3.93 -1.31 2.57
C LEU A 33 4.35 -1.42 4.03
N ALA A 34 4.78 -2.60 4.47
CA ALA A 34 5.22 -2.81 5.85
C ALA A 34 6.44 -1.95 6.20
N GLU A 35 7.40 -1.82 5.29
CA GLU A 35 8.57 -0.94 5.47
C GLU A 35 8.19 0.54 5.61
N TYR A 36 7.29 1.05 4.76
CA TYR A 36 6.85 2.44 4.85
C TYR A 36 6.06 2.71 6.13
N TRP A 37 5.19 1.80 6.54
CA TRP A 37 4.50 1.88 7.83
C TRP A 37 5.47 1.84 9.01
N GLY A 38 6.46 0.94 9.00
CA GLY A 38 7.49 0.87 10.04
C GLY A 38 8.27 2.17 10.20
N ARG A 39 8.64 2.81 9.08
CA ARG A 39 9.27 4.14 9.09
C ARG A 39 8.33 5.20 9.67
N LEU A 40 7.07 5.21 9.25
CA LEU A 40 6.09 6.18 9.73
C LEU A 40 5.83 6.02 11.24
N VAL A 41 5.69 4.79 11.75
CA VAL A 41 5.61 4.48 13.19
C VAL A 41 6.85 4.98 13.92
N GLY A 42 8.04 4.68 13.39
CA GLY A 42 9.32 5.14 13.95
C GLY A 42 9.39 6.66 14.09
N PHE A 43 9.07 7.40 13.02
CA PHE A 43 9.04 8.85 13.05
C PHE A 43 7.96 9.39 14.01
N SER A 44 6.78 8.79 14.00
CA SER A 44 5.66 9.20 14.87
C SER A 44 5.98 9.02 16.35
N ARG A 45 6.74 7.98 16.73
CA ARG A 45 7.19 7.78 18.12
C ARG A 45 8.25 8.78 18.57
N VAL A 46 9.11 9.23 17.65
CA VAL A 46 10.14 10.24 17.97
C VAL A 46 9.53 11.64 18.05
N TRP A 47 8.54 11.94 17.21
CA TRP A 47 7.84 13.24 17.17
C TRP A 47 6.32 13.07 17.30
N PRO A 48 5.83 12.68 18.50
CA PRO A 48 4.42 12.33 18.71
C PRO A 48 3.45 13.49 18.50
N ASP A 49 3.91 14.74 18.64
CA ASP A 49 3.08 15.94 18.47
C ASP A 49 2.91 16.36 17.00
N SER A 50 3.65 15.75 16.06
CA SER A 50 3.56 16.10 14.64
C SER A 50 3.68 14.91 13.67
N PRO A 51 2.89 13.83 13.82
CA PRO A 51 3.02 12.67 12.93
C PRO A 51 2.58 13.01 11.49
N GLY A 52 1.65 13.96 11.33
CA GLY A 52 1.15 14.42 10.03
C GLY A 52 2.21 15.06 9.12
N ALA A 53 3.32 15.57 9.67
CA ALA A 53 4.43 16.09 8.87
C ALA A 53 5.13 14.97 8.08
N PHE A 54 5.21 13.77 8.64
CA PHE A 54 5.82 12.60 8.01
C PHE A 54 4.87 11.88 7.05
N VAL A 55 3.56 11.91 7.34
CA VAL A 55 2.50 11.42 6.43
C VAL A 55 2.49 12.18 5.10
N LYS A 56 2.79 13.49 5.14
CA LYS A 56 2.87 14.34 3.95
C LYS A 56 4.20 14.23 3.19
N GLY A 57 5.12 13.38 3.68
CA GLY A 57 6.42 13.14 3.07
C GLY A 57 6.56 11.75 2.46
N GLY A 58 7.80 11.38 2.14
CA GLY A 58 8.13 10.15 1.40
C GLY A 58 7.47 8.86 1.90
N PRO A 59 7.39 8.57 3.22
CA PRO A 59 6.73 7.36 3.71
C PRO A 59 5.23 7.31 3.40
N GLY A 60 4.49 8.41 3.56
CA GLY A 60 3.05 8.44 3.26
C GLY A 60 2.76 8.32 1.77
N ASP A 61 3.60 8.92 0.92
CA ASP A 61 3.49 8.76 -0.54
C ASP A 61 3.76 7.31 -0.95
N GLY A 62 4.77 6.67 -0.37
CA GLY A 62 5.04 5.24 -0.58
C GLY A 62 3.86 4.34 -0.22
N ILE A 63 3.17 4.64 0.89
CA ILE A 63 1.96 3.92 1.31
C ILE A 63 0.82 4.10 0.30
N ARG A 64 0.54 5.34 -0.13
CA ARG A 64 -0.56 5.62 -1.10
C ARG A 64 -0.41 4.80 -2.36
N VAL A 65 0.81 4.71 -2.87
CA VAL A 65 1.06 4.02 -4.13
C VAL A 65 0.95 2.51 -3.97
N ALA A 66 1.62 1.96 -2.96
CA ALA A 66 1.61 0.52 -2.76
C ALA A 66 0.22 0.01 -2.38
N ASN A 67 -0.59 0.84 -1.70
CA ASN A 67 -2.02 0.57 -1.47
C ASN A 67 -2.84 0.47 -2.75
N ARG A 68 -2.63 1.39 -3.70
CA ARG A 68 -3.38 1.40 -4.96
C ARG A 68 -3.20 0.09 -5.73
N PHE A 69 -1.98 -0.43 -5.78
CA PHE A 69 -1.73 -1.72 -6.42
C PHE A 69 -2.31 -2.89 -5.62
N ALA A 70 -2.02 -2.96 -4.32
CA ALA A 70 -2.46 -4.07 -3.48
C ALA A 70 -3.99 -4.21 -3.44
N ALA A 71 -4.74 -3.10 -3.53
CA ALA A 71 -6.20 -3.13 -3.61
C ALA A 71 -6.72 -3.95 -4.81
N GLY A 72 -6.15 -3.74 -6.00
CA GLY A 72 -6.60 -4.44 -7.22
C GLY A 72 -6.35 -5.95 -7.19
N VAL A 73 -5.35 -6.42 -6.43
CA VAL A 73 -5.04 -7.86 -6.33
C VAL A 73 -5.75 -8.52 -5.14
N ILE A 74 -5.95 -7.80 -4.03
CA ILE A 74 -6.54 -8.34 -2.80
C ILE A 74 -8.08 -8.41 -2.88
N GLU A 75 -8.73 -7.51 -3.62
CA GLU A 75 -10.19 -7.58 -3.85
C GLU A 75 -10.64 -8.91 -4.46
N ASP A 76 -9.76 -9.57 -5.23
CA ASP A 76 -10.01 -10.88 -5.84
C ASP A 76 -9.86 -12.06 -4.86
N SER A 77 -9.44 -11.83 -3.61
CA SER A 77 -9.22 -12.86 -2.59
C SER A 77 -10.19 -12.72 -1.40
N PRO A 78 -11.28 -13.53 -1.36
CA PRO A 78 -12.26 -13.48 -0.27
C PRO A 78 -11.65 -13.75 1.12
N ALA A 79 -10.57 -14.53 1.18
CA ALA A 79 -9.94 -14.95 2.44
C ALA A 79 -9.30 -13.80 3.23
N ILE A 80 -8.96 -12.69 2.57
CA ILE A 80 -8.26 -11.53 3.16
C ILE A 80 -9.09 -10.24 3.06
N SER A 81 -10.19 -10.25 2.32
CA SER A 81 -10.99 -9.05 2.01
C SER A 81 -11.41 -8.25 3.25
N GLU A 82 -11.90 -8.89 4.32
CA GLU A 82 -12.31 -8.18 5.55
C GLU A 82 -11.14 -7.51 6.28
N ALA A 83 -10.02 -8.23 6.42
CA ALA A 83 -8.81 -7.68 7.05
C ALA A 83 -8.26 -6.52 6.23
N TRP A 84 -8.25 -6.65 4.91
CA TRP A 84 -7.81 -5.62 3.99
C TRP A 84 -8.68 -4.37 4.06
N GLN A 85 -10.01 -4.51 4.06
CA GLN A 85 -10.94 -3.40 4.23
C GLN A 85 -10.72 -2.67 5.57
N THR A 86 -10.46 -3.42 6.64
CA THR A 86 -10.12 -2.84 7.95
C THR A 86 -8.84 -2.02 7.87
N TYR A 87 -7.81 -2.56 7.24
CA TYR A 87 -6.56 -1.84 7.01
C TYR A 87 -6.76 -0.58 6.17
N VAL A 88 -7.45 -0.69 5.02
CA VAL A 88 -7.69 0.45 4.12
C VAL A 88 -8.41 1.58 4.83
N ARG A 89 -9.43 1.27 5.64
CA ARG A 89 -10.15 2.28 6.43
C ARG A 89 -9.23 3.02 7.42
N LEU A 90 -8.33 2.30 8.09
CA LEU A 90 -7.39 2.91 9.04
C LEU A 90 -6.28 3.70 8.32
N ALA A 91 -5.80 3.18 7.19
CA ALA A 91 -4.84 3.87 6.34
C ALA A 91 -5.43 5.17 5.78
N ASP A 92 -6.71 5.17 5.38
CA ASP A 92 -7.41 6.34 4.86
C ASP A 92 -7.46 7.48 5.91
N VAL A 93 -7.81 7.14 7.15
CA VAL A 93 -7.73 8.07 8.30
C VAL A 93 -6.33 8.66 8.40
N VAL A 94 -5.29 7.81 8.34
CA VAL A 94 -3.92 8.30 8.48
C VAL A 94 -3.49 9.19 7.32
N LEU A 95 -3.86 8.85 6.09
CA LEU A 95 -3.34 9.49 4.88
C LEU A 95 -4.09 10.75 4.48
N ASN A 96 -5.34 10.91 4.93
CA ASN A 96 -6.24 11.96 4.44
C ASN A 96 -6.78 12.88 5.54
N GLU A 97 -6.76 12.50 6.82
CA GLU A 97 -7.23 13.39 7.88
C GLU A 97 -6.22 14.50 8.22
N PRO A 98 -6.69 15.71 8.58
CA PRO A 98 -5.81 16.85 8.87
C PRO A 98 -5.05 16.71 10.18
N THR A 99 -5.58 15.93 11.12
CA THR A 99 -4.95 15.62 12.41
C THR A 99 -4.81 14.11 12.54
N VAL A 100 -3.58 13.66 12.71
CA VAL A 100 -3.23 12.25 12.84
C VAL A 100 -2.49 12.03 14.14
N SER A 101 -2.86 10.98 14.87
CA SER A 101 -2.17 10.58 16.09
C SER A 101 -1.22 9.41 15.86
N VAL A 102 -0.26 9.22 16.76
CA VAL A 102 0.61 8.03 16.76
C VAL A 102 -0.23 6.75 16.87
N ILE A 103 -1.32 6.79 17.63
CA ILE A 103 -2.24 5.65 17.82
C ILE A 103 -2.87 5.24 16.49
N ASP A 104 -3.27 6.20 15.65
CA ASP A 104 -3.86 5.90 14.34
C ASP A 104 -2.83 5.27 13.40
N VAL A 105 -1.59 5.78 13.41
CA VAL A 105 -0.48 5.24 12.62
C VAL A 105 -0.15 3.80 13.04
N GLU A 106 -0.06 3.54 14.34
CA GLU A 106 0.19 2.20 14.88
C GLU A 106 -0.96 1.24 14.56
N ALA A 107 -2.21 1.68 14.73
CA ALA A 107 -3.39 0.87 14.44
C ALA A 107 -3.46 0.47 12.96
N ALA A 108 -3.13 1.38 12.04
CA ALA A 108 -3.06 1.09 10.61
C ALA A 108 -1.93 0.10 10.29
N SER A 109 -0.74 0.29 10.87
CA SER A 109 0.39 -0.65 10.73
C SER A 109 0.04 -2.06 11.22
N GLU A 110 -0.58 -2.18 12.40
CA GLU A 110 -1.00 -3.48 12.95
C GLU A 110 -2.07 -4.15 12.09
N ALA A 111 -3.00 -3.37 11.51
CA ALA A 111 -4.01 -3.92 10.61
C ALA A 111 -3.38 -4.50 9.34
N LEU A 112 -2.34 -3.86 8.79
CA LEU A 112 -1.57 -4.41 7.68
C LEU A 112 -0.87 -5.72 8.06
N ASP A 113 -0.26 -5.79 9.24
CA ASP A 113 0.40 -7.03 9.69
C ASP A 113 -0.60 -8.19 9.86
N ARG A 114 -1.82 -7.90 10.31
CA ARG A 114 -2.92 -8.90 10.31
C ARG A 114 -3.24 -9.38 8.90
N CYS A 115 -3.33 -8.49 7.92
CA CYS A 115 -3.54 -8.86 6.51
C CYS A 115 -2.44 -9.80 6.02
N ARG A 116 -1.18 -9.46 6.29
CA ARG A 116 -0.01 -10.27 5.88
C ARG A 116 0.03 -11.63 6.55
N ALA A 117 -0.35 -11.71 7.82
CA ALA A 117 -0.43 -12.98 8.55
C ALA A 117 -1.49 -13.92 7.94
N ILE A 118 -2.66 -13.40 7.59
CA ILE A 118 -3.72 -14.16 6.92
C ILE A 118 -3.26 -14.64 5.54
N LEU A 119 -2.65 -13.76 4.75
CA LEU A 119 -2.12 -14.11 3.42
C LEU A 119 -1.08 -15.24 3.51
N LYS A 120 -0.16 -15.15 4.48
CA LYS A 120 0.86 -16.18 4.72
C LYS A 120 0.23 -17.52 5.14
N ALA A 121 -0.83 -17.49 5.94
CA ALA A 121 -1.53 -18.69 6.38
C ALA A 121 -2.36 -19.34 5.26
N ALA A 122 -2.87 -18.55 4.31
CA ALA A 122 -3.64 -19.02 3.16
C ALA A 122 -2.79 -19.74 2.09
N GLY A 123 -1.47 -19.64 2.15
CA GLY A 123 -0.54 -20.19 1.14
C GLY A 123 -0.31 -19.23 -0.03
N PRO A 124 0.49 -19.61 -1.04
CA PRO A 124 0.82 -18.73 -2.16
C PRO A 124 -0.44 -18.35 -2.95
N VAL A 125 -0.75 -17.05 -2.99
CA VAL A 125 -1.72 -16.50 -3.95
C VAL A 125 -1.05 -16.55 -5.31
N ALA A 126 -1.45 -17.50 -6.16
CA ALA A 126 -0.88 -17.59 -7.50
C ALA A 126 -1.19 -16.27 -8.25
N PRO A 127 -0.17 -15.58 -8.80
CA PRO A 127 -0.45 -14.49 -9.73
C PRO A 127 -1.22 -15.09 -10.90
N ARG A 128 -2.34 -14.48 -11.27
CA ARG A 128 -3.07 -14.91 -12.47
C ARG A 128 -2.10 -14.79 -13.65
N PRO A 129 -2.05 -15.78 -14.57
CA PRO A 129 -1.45 -15.53 -15.86
C PRO A 129 -2.17 -14.31 -16.45
N LEU A 130 -1.40 -13.30 -16.88
CA LEU A 130 -1.90 -12.26 -17.77
C LEU A 130 -2.64 -13.00 -18.87
N VAL A 131 -3.94 -12.76 -18.99
CA VAL A 131 -4.72 -13.36 -20.07
C VAL A 131 -4.07 -12.86 -21.35
N SER A 132 -3.28 -13.73 -21.97
CA SER A 132 -2.79 -13.54 -23.32
C SER A 132 -4.05 -13.30 -24.12
N GLN A 133 -4.22 -12.08 -24.63
CA GLN A 133 -5.24 -11.82 -25.62
C GLN A 133 -4.90 -12.70 -26.81
N SER A 134 -5.50 -13.89 -26.85
CA SER A 134 -5.43 -14.75 -28.02
C SER A 134 -5.88 -13.91 -29.21
N PRO A 135 -5.15 -13.98 -30.33
CA PRO A 135 -5.40 -13.11 -31.45
C PRO A 135 -6.80 -13.41 -31.99
N PHE A 136 -7.50 -12.33 -32.29
CA PHE A 136 -8.71 -12.34 -33.10
C PHE A 136 -8.45 -13.19 -34.35
N ILE A 137 -9.12 -14.34 -34.47
CA ILE A 137 -9.15 -15.14 -35.71
C ILE A 137 -10.35 -14.59 -36.51
N PRO A 138 -10.15 -14.26 -37.81
CA PRO A 138 -10.90 -13.24 -38.55
C PRO A 138 -12.39 -13.50 -38.74
#